data_AF-A0A2D4IAH4-F1
#
_entry.id   AF-A0A2D4IAH4-F1
#
_cell.length_a   1.000
_cell.length_b   1.000
_cell.length_c   1.000
_cell.angle_alpha   90.00
_cell.angle_beta   90.00
_cell.angle_gamma   90.00
#
_symmetry.space_group_name_H-M   'P 1'
#
loop_
_entity.id
_entity.type
_entity.pdbx_description
1 polymer ?
#
loop_
_entity_poly.entity_id
_entity_poly.type
_entity_poly.pdbx_seq_one_letter_code
_entity_poly.pdbx_strand_id
1 'polypeptide(L)'
;AYKLTPSGYEWGRQNTDKGNNPKGYLPSHYERVQMLLSDRFLGFFMVPAQSSWNYNFMGVRHDPNMKYELQLANPKEFYHEVHRPSHFLNFALLQEGEVYSADREDLY
;
A
#
# COMPACT_ATOMS: atom_id res chain seq x y z
N ALA A 1 3.53 -2.80 -20.82
CA ALA A 1 2.27 -2.12 -20.46
C ALA A 1 1.12 -2.77 -21.21
N TYR A 2 -0.10 -2.68 -20.67
CA TYR A 2 -1.31 -3.25 -21.27
C TYR A 2 -2.44 -2.21 -21.28
N LYS A 3 -3.33 -2.29 -22.26
CA LYS A 3 -4.60 -1.56 -22.26
C LYS A 3 -5.76 -2.56 -22.35
N LEU A 4 -6.90 -2.23 -21.76
CA LEU A 4 -8.12 -3.03 -21.88
C LEU A 4 -8.73 -2.88 -23.28
N THR A 5 -9.32 -3.96 -23.79
CA THR A 5 -10.24 -3.90 -24.93
C THR A 5 -11.65 -3.55 -24.45
N PRO A 6 -12.54 -3.04 -25.32
CA PRO A 6 -13.94 -2.82 -24.95
C PRO A 6 -14.63 -4.08 -24.42
N SER A 7 -14.37 -5.24 -25.03
CA SER A 7 -14.89 -6.53 -24.56
C SER A 7 -14.33 -6.92 -23.19
N GLY A 8 -13.04 -6.67 -22.94
CA GLY A 8 -12.42 -6.90 -21.64
C GLY A 8 -13.00 -6.02 -20.53
N TYR A 9 -13.33 -4.76 -20.84
CA TYR A 9 -14.03 -3.87 -19.91
C TYR A 9 -15.43 -4.39 -19.56
N GLU A 10 -16.24 -4.73 -20.56
CA GLU A 10 -17.61 -5.22 -20.29
C GLU A 10 -17.62 -6.52 -19.50
N TRP A 11 -16.71 -7.44 -19.82
CA TRP A 11 -16.53 -8.65 -19.03
C TRP A 11 -16.09 -8.34 -17.60
N GLY A 12 -15.07 -7.49 -17.43
CA GLY A 12 -14.49 -7.18 -16.12
C GLY A 12 -15.45 -6.46 -15.17
N ARG A 13 -16.31 -5.58 -15.70
CA ARG A 13 -17.33 -4.87 -14.91
C ARG A 13 -18.42 -5.81 -14.36
N GLN A 14 -18.71 -6.89 -15.08
CA GLN A 14 -19.75 -7.85 -14.72
C GLN A 14 -19.23 -9.04 -13.90
N ASN A 15 -17.91 -9.28 -13.94
CA ASN A 15 -17.30 -10.40 -13.24
C ASN A 15 -17.20 -10.14 -11.73
N THR A 16 -17.80 -11.03 -10.93
CA THR A 16 -17.71 -11.01 -9.46
C THR A 16 -16.85 -12.15 -8.90
N ASP A 17 -16.41 -13.08 -9.74
CA ASP A 17 -15.55 -14.19 -9.33
C ASP A 17 -14.12 -13.72 -9.09
N LYS A 18 -13.60 -14.00 -7.89
CA LYS A 18 -12.25 -13.62 -7.43
C LYS A 18 -11.24 -14.77 -7.53
N GLY A 19 -11.65 -15.92 -8.08
CA GLY A 19 -10.75 -17.04 -8.32
C GLY A 19 -9.72 -16.76 -9.42
N ASN A 20 -8.72 -17.64 -9.54
CA ASN A 20 -7.63 -17.48 -10.50
C ASN A 20 -8.07 -17.70 -11.97
N ASN A 21 -9.16 -18.43 -12.20
CA ASN A 21 -9.69 -18.74 -13.53
C ASN A 21 -11.19 -18.40 -13.60
N PRO A 22 -11.54 -17.10 -13.57
CA PRO A 22 -12.94 -16.71 -13.58
C PRO A 22 -13.58 -17.05 -14.92
N LYS A 23 -14.85 -17.47 -14.87
CA LYS A 23 -15.58 -17.91 -16.06
C LYS A 23 -15.62 -16.80 -17.12
N GLY A 24 -15.32 -17.16 -18.37
CA GLY A 24 -15.37 -16.25 -19.51
C GLY A 24 -14.15 -15.33 -19.64
N TYR A 25 -13.13 -15.45 -18.79
CA TYR A 25 -11.85 -14.81 -19.03
C TYR A 25 -11.23 -15.27 -20.35
N LEU A 26 -10.77 -14.31 -21.16
CA LEU A 26 -10.04 -14.56 -22.39
C LEU A 26 -8.81 -13.66 -22.46
N PRO A 27 -7.66 -14.14 -22.98
CA PRO A 27 -6.48 -13.31 -23.19
C PRO A 27 -6.69 -12.12 -24.14
N SER A 28 -7.77 -12.11 -24.93
CA SER A 28 -8.18 -11.00 -25.80
C SER A 28 -8.83 -9.82 -25.06
N HIS A 29 -8.99 -9.92 -23.73
CA HIS A 29 -9.50 -8.82 -22.91
C HIS A 29 -8.51 -7.65 -22.75
N TYR A 30 -7.25 -7.84 -23.16
CA TYR A 30 -6.23 -6.80 -23.14
C TYR A 30 -5.27 -6.91 -24.32
N GLU A 31 -4.63 -5.79 -24.63
CA GLU A 31 -3.64 -5.68 -25.69
C GLU A 31 -2.31 -5.20 -25.10
N ARG A 32 -1.18 -5.68 -25.65
CA ARG A 32 0.14 -5.14 -25.33
C ARG A 32 0.29 -3.73 -25.92
N VAL A 33 0.86 -2.81 -25.15
CA VAL A 33 1.24 -1.47 -25.64
C VAL A 33 2.70 -1.20 -25.38
N GLN A 34 3.31 -0.43 -26.28
CA GLN A 34 4.72 -0.04 -26.17
C GLN A 34 4.93 0.86 -24.95
N MET A 35 6.03 0.63 -24.24
CA MET A 35 6.45 1.43 -23.08
C MET A 35 7.96 1.59 -23.16
N LEU A 36 8.43 2.82 -22.99
CA LEU A 36 9.84 3.20 -23.10
C LEU A 36 10.27 3.84 -21.78
N LEU A 37 11.48 3.55 -21.34
CA LEU A 37 12.11 4.23 -20.20
C LEU A 37 12.94 5.40 -20.73
N SER A 38 12.88 6.54 -20.05
CA SER A 38 13.66 7.73 -20.39
C SER A 38 14.24 8.35 -19.14
N ASP A 39 15.48 8.79 -19.26
CA ASP A 39 16.26 9.57 -18.29
C ASP A 39 16.25 11.07 -18.61
N ARG A 40 15.56 11.50 -19.68
CA ARG A 40 15.56 12.88 -20.17
C ARG A 40 14.69 13.84 -19.34
N PHE A 41 13.77 13.32 -18.55
CA PHE A 41 12.87 14.08 -17.72
C PHE A 41 12.64 13.35 -16.39
N LEU A 42 12.36 14.12 -15.34
CA LEU A 42 12.07 13.61 -14.01
C LEU A 42 10.57 13.74 -13.75
N GLY A 43 9.94 12.64 -13.32
CA GLY A 43 8.60 12.65 -12.77
C GLY A 43 8.59 13.07 -11.29
N PHE A 44 7.40 13.09 -10.70
CA PHE A 44 7.21 13.32 -9.27
C PHE A 44 6.14 12.37 -8.72
N PHE A 45 6.07 12.27 -7.40
CA PHE A 45 5.06 11.49 -6.69
C PHE A 45 4.08 12.39 -5.93
N MET A 46 2.87 11.88 -5.73
CA MET A 46 1.90 12.43 -4.78
C MET A 46 1.52 11.32 -3.81
N VAL A 47 1.38 11.67 -2.54
CA VAL A 47 1.05 10.74 -1.45
C VAL A 47 -0.16 11.26 -0.66
N PRO A 48 -0.87 10.41 0.09
CA PRO A 48 -1.91 10.87 1.00
C PRO A 48 -1.39 11.99 1.92
N ALA A 49 -2.14 13.09 2.02
CA ALA A 49 -1.78 14.25 2.84
C ALA A 49 -1.79 13.90 4.34
N GLN A 50 -2.79 13.12 4.72
CA GLN A 50 -2.97 12.58 6.06
C GLN A 50 -2.93 11.06 5.93
N SER A 51 -2.12 10.42 6.76
CA SER A 51 -1.91 8.96 6.80
C SER A 51 -0.90 8.39 5.79
N SER A 52 -0.70 7.08 5.94
CA SER A 52 0.09 6.19 5.13
C SER A 52 -0.63 5.84 3.81
N TRP A 53 0.12 5.56 2.75
CA TRP A 53 -0.43 4.88 1.56
C TRP A 53 -0.58 3.36 1.78
N ASN A 54 0.17 2.79 2.72
CA ASN A 54 0.19 1.37 3.04
C ASN A 54 -0.69 1.05 4.26
N TYR A 55 -1.72 0.24 4.05
CA TYR A 55 -2.63 -0.25 5.09
C TYR A 55 -2.48 -1.75 5.40
N ASN A 56 -1.43 -2.43 4.92
CA ASN A 56 -1.25 -3.87 5.15
C ASN A 56 -1.17 -4.24 6.65
N PHE A 57 -0.60 -3.38 7.50
CA PHE A 57 -0.56 -3.57 8.96
C PHE A 57 -1.67 -2.81 9.71
N MET A 58 -2.54 -2.11 8.98
CA MET A 58 -3.63 -1.29 9.51
C MET A 58 -4.95 -1.60 8.78
N GLY A 59 -5.17 -2.87 8.41
CA GLY A 59 -6.24 -3.27 7.48
C GLY A 59 -7.64 -2.84 7.93
N VAL A 60 -7.92 -2.85 9.24
CA VAL A 60 -9.21 -2.40 9.81
C VAL A 60 -9.49 -0.92 9.54
N ARG A 61 -8.46 -0.10 9.31
CA ARG A 61 -8.61 1.33 8.99
C ARG A 61 -8.79 1.61 7.50
N HIS A 62 -8.61 0.61 6.63
CA HIS A 62 -8.81 0.77 5.20
C HIS A 62 -10.27 0.54 4.84
N ASP A 63 -10.88 1.52 4.16
CA ASP A 63 -12.25 1.45 3.67
C ASP A 63 -12.30 1.78 2.17
N PRO A 64 -12.98 0.99 1.32
CA PRO A 64 -13.09 1.26 -0.12
C PRO A 64 -13.68 2.63 -0.48
N ASN A 65 -14.46 3.24 0.42
CA ASN A 65 -15.10 4.53 0.22
C ASN A 65 -14.35 5.68 0.93
N MET A 66 -13.19 5.42 1.53
CA MET A 66 -12.41 6.44 2.24
C MET A 66 -12.08 7.65 1.36
N LYS A 67 -12.14 8.84 1.94
CA LYS A 67 -11.70 10.09 1.30
C LYS A 67 -10.34 10.48 1.83
N TYR A 68 -9.49 11.00 0.95
CA TYR A 68 -8.15 11.43 1.30
C TYR A 68 -7.76 12.62 0.42
N GLU A 69 -7.00 13.54 1.00
CA GLU A 69 -6.32 14.60 0.27
C GLU A 69 -4.95 14.10 -0.19
N LEU A 70 -4.36 14.76 -1.18
CA LEU A 70 -3.02 14.46 -1.69
C LEU A 70 -2.05 15.60 -1.41
N GLN A 71 -0.78 15.27 -1.23
CA GLN A 71 0.32 16.21 -1.12
C GLN A 71 1.47 15.82 -2.05
N LEU A 72 2.27 16.82 -2.45
CA LEU A 72 3.48 16.62 -3.25
C LEU A 72 4.64 16.20 -2.33
N ALA A 73 4.91 14.90 -2.27
CA ALA A 73 6.02 14.34 -1.51
C ALA A 73 6.41 12.95 -2.05
N ASN A 74 7.62 12.49 -1.72
CA ASN A 74 8.07 11.15 -2.06
C ASN A 74 7.45 10.08 -1.15
N PRO A 75 7.07 8.91 -1.67
CA PRO A 75 6.50 7.83 -0.88
C PRO A 75 7.53 7.20 0.04
N LYS A 76 7.09 6.84 1.24
CA LYS A 76 7.86 6.02 2.18
C LYS A 76 7.86 4.57 1.74
N GLU A 77 8.92 3.84 2.05
CA GLU A 77 9.09 2.42 1.74
C GLU A 77 8.09 1.53 2.48
N PHE A 78 7.81 0.33 1.97
CA PHE A 78 6.73 -0.53 2.46
C PHE A 78 6.76 -0.80 3.97
N TYR A 79 7.94 -0.92 4.58
CA TYR A 79 8.13 -1.21 6.01
C TYR A 79 8.48 0.02 6.86
N HIS A 80 8.27 1.23 6.35
CA HIS A 80 8.47 2.43 7.14
C HIS A 80 7.61 2.39 8.41
N GLU A 81 8.13 2.89 9.53
CA GLU A 81 7.49 2.85 10.85
C GLU A 81 6.03 3.34 10.87
N VAL A 82 5.73 4.44 10.17
CA VAL A 82 4.39 5.01 10.03
C VAL A 82 3.37 4.06 9.39
N HIS A 83 3.82 3.03 8.66
CA HIS A 83 2.95 2.02 8.06
C HIS A 83 2.59 0.89 9.05
N ARG A 84 3.28 0.81 10.19
CA ARG A 84 3.17 -0.26 11.19
C ARG A 84 3.31 0.24 12.65
N PRO A 85 2.58 1.30 13.05
CA PRO A 85 2.76 1.94 14.35
C PRO A 85 2.51 1.00 15.54
N SER A 86 1.62 0.02 15.39
CA SER A 86 1.32 -0.98 16.43
C SER A 86 2.54 -1.81 16.83
N HIS A 87 3.47 -2.09 15.91
CA HIS A 87 4.68 -2.83 16.26
C HIS A 87 5.55 -2.08 17.28
N PHE A 88 5.56 -0.75 17.21
CA PHE A 88 6.33 0.10 18.11
C PHE A 88 5.58 0.37 19.41
N LEU A 89 4.28 0.69 19.32
CA LEU A 89 3.45 0.95 20.50
C LEU A 89 3.31 -0.29 21.38
N ASN A 90 3.12 -1.47 20.80
CA ASN A 90 3.03 -2.71 21.57
C ASN A 90 4.36 -3.05 22.25
N PHE A 91 5.49 -2.77 21.60
CA PHE A 91 6.80 -2.96 22.20
C PHE A 91 7.01 -2.04 23.41
N ALA A 92 6.65 -0.76 23.29
CA ALA A 92 6.74 0.20 24.39
C ALA A 92 5.85 -0.20 25.60
N LEU A 93 4.63 -0.69 25.35
CA LEU A 93 3.73 -1.15 26.41
C LEU A 93 4.28 -2.35 27.19
N LEU A 94 5.04 -3.24 26.55
CA LEU A 94 5.68 -4.36 27.23
C LEU A 94 6.79 -3.88 28.17
N GLN A 95 7.52 -2.83 27.79
CA GLN A 95 8.59 -2.26 28.60
C GLN A 95 8.05 -1.57 29.87
N GLU A 96 6.89 -0.90 29.81
CA GLU A 96 6.28 -0.26 30.99
C GLU A 96 5.78 -1.28 32.06
N GLY A 97 5.53 -2.53 31.66
CA GLY A 97 5.10 -3.61 32.56
C GLY A 97 6.25 -4.34 33.26
N GLU A 98 7.50 -4.14 32.83
CA GLU A 98 8.67 -4.67 33.51
C GLU A 98 9.05 -3.74 34.67
N VAL A 99 8.72 -4.17 35.90
CA VAL A 99 9.31 -3.55 37.10
C VAL A 99 10.82 -3.73 37.00
N TYR A 100 11.54 -2.64 36.70
CA TYR A 100 13.00 -2.58 36.67
C TYR A 100 13.57 -3.03 38.03
N SER A 101 13.86 -4.33 38.15
CA SER A 101 14.54 -4.93 39.31
C SER A 101 16.03 -5.18 39.04
N ALA A 102 16.60 -4.58 38.00
CA ALA A 102 18.02 -4.63 37.74
C ALA A 102 18.60 -3.24 37.98
N ASP A 103 19.42 -3.11 39.03
CA ASP A 103 20.24 -1.92 39.29
C ASP A 103 21.06 -1.63 38.03
N ARG A 104 20.68 -0.57 37.31
CA ARG A 104 21.33 -0.17 36.07
C ARG A 104 22.03 1.17 36.31
N GLU A 105 23.30 1.10 36.64
CA GLU A 105 24.16 2.28 36.68
C GLU A 105 24.60 2.65 35.25
N ASP A 106 23.89 3.59 34.62
CA ASP A 106 24.36 4.23 33.39
C ASP A 106 25.28 5.41 33.76
N LEU A 107 26.55 5.08 33.93
CA LEU A 107 27.63 6.01 34.29
C LEU A 107 28.38 6.54 33.05
N TYR A 108 27.71 6.81 31.92
CA TYR A 108 28.31 7.54 30.79
C TYR A 108 27.28 8.35 30.00
#